data_AF-A0A059WMY5-F1
#
_entry.id   AF-A0A059WMY5-F1
#
_cell.length_a   1.000
_cell.length_b   1.000
_cell.length_c   1.000
_cell.angle_alpha   90.00
_cell.angle_beta   90.00
_cell.angle_gamma   90.00
#
_symmetry.space_group_name_H-M   'P 1'
#
loop_
_entity.id
_entity.type
_entity.pdbx_description
1 polymer ?
#
loop_
_entity_poly.entity_id
_entity_poly.type
_entity_poly.pdbx_seq_one_letter_code
_entity_poly.pdbx_strand_id
1 'polypeptide(L)'
;MKNLLWVMRTTLRAALWRSTTAERSVSVFPVLVFATLAMASEAARQYLTADSPPAFSIYGVNSIVATMAVFVAVTLLFVSQDRAIVLARLACLIVLLEWTVIAASRLPFEFRSLVPEMWTASDKVIFVWLIVMVWWIGAVVAILRGAGVGPYQSPVFRAFWLSVVAGAGVTGSL
;
A
#
# COMPACT_ATOMS: atom_id res chain seq x y z
N MET A 1 12.75 22.04 5.21
CA MET A 1 11.54 21.20 5.32
C MET A 1 11.82 19.89 4.60
N LYS A 2 11.41 18.74 5.15
CA LYS A 2 11.54 17.46 4.44
C LYS A 2 10.46 17.42 3.35
N ASN A 3 10.90 17.41 2.09
CA ASN A 3 10.01 17.54 0.93
C ASN A 3 9.39 16.19 0.53
N LEU A 4 8.34 16.23 -0.30
CA LEU A 4 7.67 15.05 -0.89
C LEU A 4 8.66 14.02 -1.46
N LEU A 5 9.71 14.49 -2.13
CA LEU A 5 10.78 13.66 -2.70
C LEU A 5 11.53 12.83 -1.65
N TRP A 6 11.69 13.35 -0.43
CA TRP A 6 12.33 12.62 0.65
C TRP A 6 11.42 11.48 1.16
N VAL A 7 10.12 11.75 1.30
CA VAL A 7 9.13 10.71 1.62
C VAL A 7 9.15 9.62 0.55
N MET A 8 9.11 10.00 -0.73
CA MET A 8 9.17 9.05 -1.84
C MET A 8 10.45 8.21 -1.83
N ARG A 9 11.63 8.85 -1.69
CA ARG A 9 12.92 8.15 -1.61
C ARG A 9 12.99 7.17 -0.44
N THR A 10 12.51 7.57 0.73
CA THR A 10 12.52 6.69 1.92
C THR A 10 11.49 5.57 1.82
N THR A 11 10.38 5.80 1.11
CA THR A 11 9.38 4.77 0.78
C THR A 11 9.94 3.77 -0.22
N LEU A 12 10.65 4.21 -1.26
CA LEU A 12 11.32 3.31 -2.22
C LEU A 12 12.38 2.44 -1.54
N ARG A 13 13.13 2.99 -0.58
CA ARG A 13 14.03 2.17 0.25
C ARG A 13 13.27 1.13 1.05
N ALA A 14 12.14 1.50 1.65
CA ALA A 14 11.30 0.55 2.37
C ALA A 14 10.69 -0.51 1.45
N ALA A 15 10.31 -0.17 0.22
CA ALA A 15 9.89 -1.13 -0.81
C ALA A 15 10.98 -2.15 -1.17
N LEU A 16 12.26 -1.80 -0.96
CA LEU A 16 13.40 -2.72 -1.04
C LEU A 16 13.74 -3.36 0.32
N TRP A 17 12.80 -3.32 1.26
CA TRP A 17 12.90 -3.77 2.65
C TRP A 17 14.05 -3.14 3.46
N ARG A 18 14.58 -2.00 2.99
CA ARG A 18 15.60 -1.24 3.72
C ARG A 18 14.94 -0.23 4.65
N SER A 19 15.14 -0.42 5.95
CA SER A 19 14.64 0.53 6.96
C SER A 19 15.37 1.86 6.83
N THR A 20 14.63 2.96 7.02
CA THR A 20 15.19 4.31 7.11
C THR A 20 14.65 4.98 8.36
N THR A 21 15.55 5.47 9.21
CA THR A 21 15.19 6.18 10.44
C THR A 21 14.21 7.32 10.13
N ALA A 22 13.14 7.36 10.92
CA ALA A 22 12.16 8.43 10.88
C ALA A 22 12.71 9.61 11.68
N GLU A 23 13.58 10.41 11.07
CA GLU A 23 13.95 11.69 11.68
C GLU A 23 12.72 12.60 11.79
N ARG A 24 12.65 13.39 12.88
CA ARG A 24 11.51 14.25 13.34
C ARG A 24 10.62 14.91 12.27
N SER A 25 9.32 14.95 12.65
CA SER A 25 8.12 15.59 12.08
C SER A 25 8.15 15.97 10.60
N VAL A 26 7.46 15.18 9.79
CA VAL A 26 6.94 15.67 8.50
C VAL A 26 5.64 16.40 8.76
N SER A 27 5.39 17.50 8.05
CA SER A 27 4.12 18.22 8.16
C SER A 27 2.96 17.32 7.73
N VAL A 28 1.73 17.69 8.10
CA VAL A 28 0.53 16.96 7.67
C VAL A 28 0.34 17.06 6.15
N PHE A 29 0.90 18.10 5.51
CA PHE A 29 0.72 18.35 4.08
C PHE A 29 1.18 17.18 3.18
N PRO A 30 2.40 16.62 3.28
CA PRO A 30 2.78 15.41 2.55
C PRO A 30 1.88 14.20 2.78
N VAL A 31 1.32 14.04 3.99
CA VAL A 31 0.36 12.97 4.28
C VAL A 31 -0.88 13.15 3.42
N LEU A 32 -1.43 14.36 3.38
CA LEU A 32 -2.61 14.69 2.58
C LEU A 32 -2.36 14.49 1.10
N VAL A 33 -1.21 14.95 0.58
CA VAL A 33 -0.86 14.79 -0.84
C VAL A 33 -0.81 13.32 -1.24
N PHE A 34 -0.07 12.48 -0.50
CA PHE A 34 0.00 11.05 -0.81
C PHE A 34 -1.30 10.32 -0.55
N ALA A 35 -2.09 10.75 0.44
CA ALA A 35 -3.42 10.23 0.70
C ALA A 35 -4.36 10.46 -0.48
N THR A 36 -4.42 11.69 -0.98
CA THR A 36 -5.23 12.04 -2.15
C THR A 36 -4.75 11.29 -3.39
N LEU A 37 -3.42 11.18 -3.59
CA LEU A 37 -2.86 10.39 -4.69
C LEU A 37 -3.21 8.91 -4.58
N ALA A 38 -3.19 8.32 -3.38
CA ALA A 38 -3.55 6.92 -3.18
C ALA A 38 -5.02 6.69 -3.55
N MET A 39 -5.91 7.54 -3.05
CA MET A 39 -7.35 7.50 -3.37
C MET A 39 -7.59 7.68 -4.87
N ALA A 40 -6.92 8.63 -5.52
CA ALA A 40 -7.04 8.85 -6.96
C ALA A 40 -6.48 7.67 -7.78
N SER A 41 -5.41 7.02 -7.31
CA SER A 41 -4.80 5.87 -7.98
C SER A 41 -5.69 4.63 -7.87
N GLU A 42 -6.30 4.41 -6.70
CA GLU A 42 -7.28 3.35 -6.50
C GLU A 42 -8.53 3.59 -7.36
N ALA A 43 -9.05 4.82 -7.41
CA ALA A 43 -10.14 5.19 -8.30
C ALA A 43 -9.78 4.93 -9.77
N ALA A 44 -8.57 5.31 -10.19
CA ALA A 44 -8.07 5.06 -11.54
C ALA A 44 -7.98 3.55 -11.83
N ARG A 45 -7.48 2.74 -10.87
CA ARG A 45 -7.46 1.28 -11.03
C ARG A 45 -8.86 0.73 -11.18
N GLN A 46 -9.78 1.06 -10.28
CA GLN A 46 -11.17 0.60 -10.33
C GLN A 46 -11.84 0.96 -11.67
N TYR A 47 -11.66 2.20 -12.14
CA TYR A 47 -12.17 2.64 -13.45
C TYR A 47 -11.56 1.86 -14.61
N LEU A 48 -10.25 1.60 -14.58
CA LEU A 48 -9.54 0.88 -15.64
C LEU A 48 -9.81 -0.62 -15.65
N THR A 49 -10.28 -1.18 -14.53
CA THR A 49 -10.68 -2.60 -14.39
C THR A 49 -12.17 -2.83 -14.55
N ALA A 50 -12.99 -1.77 -14.51
CA ALA A 50 -14.42 -1.87 -14.74
C ALA A 50 -14.68 -2.16 -16.23
N ASP A 51 -15.29 -3.30 -16.54
CA ASP A 51 -15.64 -3.69 -17.92
C ASP A 51 -16.65 -2.74 -18.58
N SER A 52 -17.31 -1.84 -17.82
CA SER A 52 -18.17 -0.79 -18.38
C SER A 52 -18.32 0.44 -17.46
N PRO A 53 -18.56 1.66 -18.00
CA PRO A 53 -18.79 2.89 -17.23
C PRO A 53 -19.85 2.82 -16.11
N PRO A 54 -21.00 2.11 -16.26
CA PRO A 54 -21.98 2.00 -15.17
C PRO A 54 -21.50 1.16 -13.97
N ALA A 55 -20.41 0.40 -14.09
CA ALA A 55 -19.80 -0.31 -12.96
C ALA A 55 -18.94 0.61 -12.07
N PHE A 56 -18.58 1.80 -12.54
CA PHE A 56 -17.94 2.85 -11.73
C PHE A 56 -19.02 3.61 -10.94
N SER A 57 -19.47 3.02 -9.82
CA SER A 57 -20.53 3.59 -9.00
C SER A 57 -20.02 4.43 -7.84
N ILE A 58 -20.89 5.25 -7.25
CA ILE A 58 -20.65 6.01 -6.01
C ILE A 58 -20.19 5.08 -4.87
N TYR A 59 -20.52 3.78 -4.92
CA TYR A 59 -20.02 2.79 -3.95
C TYR A 59 -18.50 2.58 -4.02
N GLY A 60 -17.88 2.68 -5.20
CA GLY A 60 -16.42 2.60 -5.34
C GLY A 60 -15.71 3.80 -4.70
N VAL A 61 -16.29 4.99 -4.78
CA VAL A 61 -15.77 6.18 -4.07
C VAL A 61 -15.91 6.03 -2.56
N ASN A 62 -17.04 5.50 -2.08
CA ASN A 62 -17.23 5.23 -0.66
C ASN A 62 -16.27 4.16 -0.13
N SER A 63 -15.93 3.14 -0.92
CA SER A 63 -14.95 2.14 -0.51
C SER A 63 -13.54 2.71 -0.40
N ILE A 64 -13.14 3.59 -1.32
CA ILE A 64 -11.84 4.28 -1.26
C ILE A 64 -11.73 5.14 0.00
N VAL A 65 -12.79 5.89 0.33
CA VAL A 65 -12.84 6.71 1.55
C VAL A 65 -12.82 5.84 2.81
N ALA A 66 -13.57 4.73 2.82
CA ALA A 66 -13.59 3.78 3.94
C ALA A 66 -12.22 3.11 4.15
N THR A 67 -11.59 2.62 3.07
CA THR A 67 -10.24 2.04 3.09
C THR A 67 -9.24 3.03 3.66
N MET A 68 -9.32 4.29 3.25
CA MET A 68 -8.41 5.32 3.74
C MET A 68 -8.65 5.68 5.20
N ALA A 69 -9.91 5.73 5.64
CA ALA A 69 -10.27 5.97 7.05
C ALA A 69 -9.76 4.83 7.94
N VAL A 70 -9.96 3.58 7.52
CA VAL A 70 -9.44 2.38 8.21
C VAL A 70 -7.91 2.46 8.29
N PHE A 71 -7.25 2.81 7.20
CA PHE A 71 -5.79 2.92 7.15
C PHE A 71 -5.22 3.98 8.11
N VAL A 72 -5.85 5.15 8.15
CA VAL A 72 -5.50 6.23 9.08
C VAL A 72 -5.74 5.78 10.52
N ALA A 73 -6.89 5.18 10.82
CA ALA A 73 -7.24 4.71 12.16
C ALA A 73 -6.26 3.64 12.66
N VAL A 74 -5.93 2.65 11.84
CA VAL A 74 -4.97 1.59 12.19
C VAL A 74 -3.57 2.20 12.39
N THR A 75 -3.14 3.11 11.54
CA THR A 75 -1.84 3.77 11.75
C THR A 75 -1.83 4.56 13.06
N LEU A 76 -2.89 5.28 13.41
CA LEU A 76 -3.00 5.99 14.69
C LEU A 76 -3.05 5.06 15.91
N LEU A 77 -3.66 3.88 15.77
CA LEU A 77 -3.75 2.87 16.84
C LEU A 77 -2.42 2.14 17.08
N PHE A 78 -1.69 1.83 16.00
CA PHE A 78 -0.49 0.99 16.04
C PHE A 78 0.81 1.79 15.97
N VAL A 79 0.75 3.10 15.77
CA VAL A 79 1.91 4.00 15.69
C VAL A 79 1.65 5.18 16.61
N SER A 80 2.62 5.53 17.45
CA SER A 80 2.50 6.66 18.39
C SER A 80 2.02 7.94 17.68
N GLN A 81 1.19 8.74 18.36
CA GLN A 81 0.47 9.91 17.81
C GLN A 81 1.32 10.90 16.98
N ASP A 82 2.64 11.01 17.21
CA ASP A 82 3.52 11.98 16.55
C ASP A 82 4.15 11.55 15.20
N ARG A 83 3.71 10.45 14.57
CA ARG A 83 4.44 9.88 13.40
C ARG A 83 3.74 10.09 12.06
N ALA A 84 3.42 11.34 11.71
CA ALA A 84 2.93 11.73 10.38
C ALA A 84 3.78 11.19 9.21
N ILE A 85 5.09 11.03 9.41
CA ILE A 85 5.98 10.40 8.42
C ILE A 85 5.63 8.94 8.11
N VAL A 86 5.14 8.18 9.09
CA VAL A 86 4.74 6.78 8.87
C VAL A 86 3.50 6.76 7.98
N LEU A 87 2.50 7.59 8.29
CA LEU A 87 1.32 7.79 7.44
C LEU A 87 1.70 8.21 6.01
N ALA A 88 2.61 9.18 5.85
CA ALA A 88 3.03 9.64 4.53
C ALA A 88 3.76 8.55 3.72
N ARG A 89 4.66 7.79 4.34
CA ARG A 89 5.37 6.67 3.69
C ARG A 89 4.43 5.54 3.31
N LEU A 90 3.49 5.24 4.19
CA LEU A 90 2.47 4.22 3.99
C LEU A 90 1.51 4.60 2.83
N ALA A 91 1.02 5.84 2.80
CA ALA A 91 0.22 6.33 1.68
C ALA A 91 1.00 6.36 0.37
N CYS A 92 2.28 6.78 0.39
CA CYS A 92 3.15 6.72 -0.77
C CYS A 92 3.38 5.27 -1.26
N LEU A 93 3.46 4.31 -0.35
CA LEU A 93 3.61 2.89 -0.69
C LEU A 93 2.36 2.35 -1.39
N ILE A 94 1.16 2.77 -0.96
CA ILE A 94 -0.12 2.45 -1.64
C ILE A 94 -0.09 3.00 -3.08
N VAL A 95 0.28 4.27 -3.26
CA VAL A 95 0.38 4.87 -4.62
C VAL A 95 1.28 4.03 -5.52
N LEU A 96 2.44 3.62 -5.01
CA LEU A 96 3.39 2.79 -5.76
C LEU A 96 2.78 1.42 -6.11
N LEU A 97 2.08 0.78 -5.16
CA LEU A 97 1.41 -0.50 -5.41
C LEU A 97 0.30 -0.37 -6.47
N GLU A 98 -0.56 0.63 -6.36
CA GLU A 98 -1.63 0.87 -7.31
C GLU A 98 -1.09 1.09 -8.73
N TRP A 99 -0.03 1.90 -8.85
CA TRP A 99 0.59 2.16 -10.14
C TRP A 99 1.32 0.94 -10.71
N THR A 100 1.97 0.12 -9.89
CA THR A 100 2.58 -1.12 -10.37
C THR A 100 1.53 -2.14 -10.81
N VAL A 101 0.39 -2.23 -10.12
CA VAL A 101 -0.73 -3.09 -10.54
C VAL A 101 -1.33 -2.60 -11.86
N ILE A 102 -1.60 -1.29 -11.99
CA ILE A 102 -2.08 -0.70 -13.25
C ILE A 102 -1.08 -0.99 -14.38
N ALA A 103 0.21 -0.73 -14.17
CA ALA A 103 1.25 -0.96 -15.16
C ALA A 103 1.33 -2.46 -15.54
N ALA A 104 1.33 -3.36 -14.56
CA ALA A 104 1.40 -4.80 -14.79
C ALA A 104 0.19 -5.32 -15.58
N SER A 105 -1.02 -4.82 -15.30
CA SER A 105 -2.24 -5.20 -16.01
C SER A 105 -2.27 -4.76 -17.48
N ARG A 106 -1.40 -3.81 -17.86
CA ARG A 106 -1.32 -3.22 -19.20
C ARG A 106 -0.05 -3.62 -19.95
N LEU A 107 0.82 -4.42 -19.36
CA LEU A 107 2.01 -4.93 -20.05
C LEU A 107 1.58 -5.86 -21.20
N PRO A 108 2.10 -5.66 -22.43
CA PRO A 108 1.77 -6.51 -23.58
C PRO A 108 2.42 -7.90 -23.52
N PHE A 109 3.00 -8.29 -22.39
CA PHE A 109 3.76 -9.54 -22.23
C PHE A 109 2.96 -10.55 -21.41
N GLU A 110 2.63 -11.69 -22.01
CA GLU A 110 2.15 -12.84 -21.25
C GLU A 110 3.32 -13.45 -20.45
N PHE A 111 3.21 -13.49 -19.12
CA PHE A 111 4.15 -14.17 -18.20
C PHE A 111 4.16 -15.71 -18.35
N ARG A 112 3.83 -16.23 -19.53
CA ARG A 112 3.67 -17.67 -19.82
C ARG A 112 4.94 -18.48 -19.60
N SER A 113 6.13 -17.87 -19.66
CA SER A 113 7.40 -18.60 -19.70
C SER A 113 8.13 -18.77 -18.35
N LEU A 114 7.63 -18.20 -17.25
CA LEU A 114 8.32 -18.19 -15.95
C LEU A 114 7.72 -19.17 -14.91
N VAL A 115 6.59 -19.79 -15.21
CA VAL A 115 5.82 -20.63 -14.28
C VAL A 115 5.50 -21.96 -14.97
N PRO A 116 5.60 -23.12 -14.27
CA PRO A 116 5.38 -24.43 -14.89
C PRO A 116 4.05 -24.51 -15.63
N GLU A 117 4.02 -25.12 -16.82
CA GLU A 117 2.80 -25.30 -17.64
C GLU A 117 1.67 -26.04 -16.91
N MET A 118 2.00 -26.75 -15.82
CA MET A 118 1.05 -27.49 -14.98
C MET A 118 0.19 -26.59 -14.07
N TRP A 119 0.46 -25.29 -13.96
CA TRP A 119 -0.31 -24.39 -13.08
C TRP A 119 -1.52 -23.80 -13.79
N THR A 120 -2.67 -23.83 -13.13
CA THR A 120 -3.89 -23.19 -13.62
C THR A 120 -3.74 -21.66 -13.64
N ALA A 121 -4.62 -20.97 -14.38
CA ALA A 121 -4.66 -19.50 -14.37
C ALA A 121 -4.87 -18.95 -12.95
N SER A 122 -5.68 -19.63 -12.14
CA SER A 122 -5.93 -19.28 -10.74
C SER A 122 -4.68 -19.42 -9.86
N ASP A 123 -3.91 -20.50 -10.03
CA ASP A 123 -2.67 -20.71 -9.26
C ASP A 123 -1.65 -19.60 -9.53
N LYS A 124 -1.55 -19.14 -10.78
CA LYS A 124 -0.69 -18.03 -11.18
C LYS A 124 -1.11 -16.73 -10.49
N VAL A 125 -2.41 -16.45 -10.44
CA VAL A 125 -2.95 -15.26 -9.75
C VAL A 125 -2.68 -15.33 -8.25
N ILE A 126 -2.93 -16.46 -7.61
CA ILE A 126 -2.67 -16.67 -6.17
C ILE A 126 -1.19 -16.48 -5.85
N PHE A 127 -0.30 -17.04 -6.66
CA PHE A 127 1.14 -16.91 -6.46
C PHE A 127 1.63 -15.47 -6.59
N VAL A 128 1.15 -14.73 -7.60
CA VAL A 128 1.46 -13.29 -7.74
C VAL A 128 0.95 -12.51 -6.53
N TRP A 129 -0.26 -12.79 -6.05
CA TRP A 129 -0.79 -12.18 -4.83
C TRP A 129 0.03 -12.50 -3.60
N LEU A 130 0.53 -13.73 -3.45
CA LEU A 130 1.42 -14.11 -2.36
C LEU A 130 2.74 -13.32 -2.40
N ILE A 131 3.35 -13.17 -3.58
CA ILE A 131 4.56 -12.36 -3.77
C ILE A 131 4.28 -10.90 -3.36
N VAL A 132 3.18 -10.33 -3.84
CA VAL A 132 2.79 -8.95 -3.52
C VAL A 132 2.55 -8.79 -2.01
N MET A 133 1.90 -9.76 -1.36
CA MET A 133 1.66 -9.74 0.09
C MET A 133 2.95 -9.80 0.89
N VAL A 134 3.88 -10.69 0.52
CA VAL A 134 5.19 -10.79 1.18
C VAL A 134 5.99 -9.49 0.99
N TRP A 135 6.00 -8.95 -0.24
CA TRP A 135 6.61 -7.66 -0.54
C TRP A 135 6.02 -6.53 0.31
N TRP A 136 4.70 -6.44 0.36
CA TRP A 136 3.97 -5.42 1.11
C TRP A 136 4.27 -5.50 2.61
N ILE A 137 4.18 -6.68 3.21
CA ILE A 137 4.47 -6.90 4.63
C ILE A 137 5.91 -6.48 4.93
N GLY A 138 6.89 -6.92 4.12
CA GLY A 138 8.28 -6.56 4.34
C GLY A 138 8.52 -5.04 4.23
N ALA A 139 7.82 -4.36 3.31
CA ALA A 139 7.91 -2.91 3.15
C ALA A 139 7.32 -2.15 4.34
N VAL A 140 6.15 -2.58 4.83
CA VAL A 140 5.53 -2.03 6.04
C VAL A 140 6.42 -2.27 7.27
N VAL A 141 6.99 -3.47 7.41
CA VAL A 141 7.96 -3.79 8.48
C VAL A 141 9.15 -2.84 8.44
N ALA A 142 9.71 -2.58 7.25
CA ALA A 142 10.84 -1.66 7.09
C ALA A 142 10.48 -0.22 7.49
N ILE A 143 9.26 0.25 7.17
CA ILE A 143 8.74 1.56 7.61
C ILE A 143 8.61 1.61 9.14
N LEU A 144 8.00 0.58 9.75
CA LEU A 144 7.77 0.51 11.19
C LEU A 144 9.08 0.39 11.99
N ARG A 145 10.05 -0.40 11.51
CA ARG A 145 11.39 -0.49 12.09
C ARG A 145 12.08 0.88 12.06
N GLY A 146 12.02 1.57 10.92
CA GLY A 146 12.57 2.91 10.76
C GLY A 146 11.93 3.95 11.69
N ALA A 147 10.67 3.73 12.08
CA ALA A 147 9.97 4.62 13.00
C ALA A 147 10.45 4.51 14.45
N GLY A 148 11.17 3.45 14.84
CA GLY A 148 11.54 3.21 16.24
C GLY A 148 10.35 2.69 17.05
N VAL A 149 9.57 1.77 16.47
CA VAL A 149 8.63 0.94 17.24
C VAL A 149 9.46 0.10 18.23
N GLY A 150 9.19 0.26 19.53
CA GLY A 150 10.09 -0.19 20.62
C GLY A 150 10.27 -1.72 20.71
N PRO A 151 11.29 -2.19 21.46
CA PRO A 151 11.69 -3.60 21.53
C PRO A 151 10.62 -4.56 22.07
N TYR A 152 9.58 -4.04 22.75
CA TYR A 152 8.47 -4.84 23.30
C TYR A 152 7.29 -5.04 22.34
N GLN A 153 7.28 -4.40 21.16
CA GLN A 153 6.22 -4.53 20.17
C GLN A 153 6.83 -4.95 18.85
N SER A 154 6.61 -6.22 18.47
CA SER A 154 7.20 -6.74 17.24
C SER A 154 6.64 -6.00 16.01
N PRO A 155 7.49 -5.31 15.23
CA PRO A 155 7.07 -4.58 14.03
C PRO A 155 6.48 -5.52 12.97
N VAL A 156 6.82 -6.81 13.02
CA VAL A 156 6.27 -7.84 12.14
C VAL A 156 4.79 -8.08 12.44
N PHE A 157 4.43 -8.28 13.71
CA PHE A 157 3.02 -8.48 14.09
C PHE A 157 2.17 -7.25 13.76
N ARG A 158 2.69 -6.04 13.97
CA ARG A 158 1.99 -4.81 13.58
C ARG A 158 1.84 -4.66 12.07
N ALA A 159 2.90 -4.92 11.31
CA ALA A 159 2.84 -4.88 9.85
C ALA A 159 1.84 -5.90 9.32
N PHE A 160 1.82 -7.11 9.89
CA PHE A 160 0.86 -8.14 9.55
C PHE A 160 -0.57 -7.67 9.83
N TRP A 161 -0.86 -7.14 11.04
CA TRP A 161 -2.17 -6.59 11.37
C TRP A 161 -2.58 -5.42 10.47
N LEU A 162 -1.68 -4.47 10.21
CA LEU A 162 -1.88 -3.37 9.27
C LEU A 162 -2.23 -3.89 7.86
N SER A 163 -1.55 -4.95 7.42
CA SER A 163 -1.76 -5.54 6.09
C SER A 163 -3.08 -6.29 6.01
N VAL A 164 -3.45 -7.05 7.05
CA VAL A 164 -4.74 -7.77 7.12
C VAL A 164 -5.90 -6.79 7.12
N VAL A 165 -5.84 -5.73 7.93
CA VAL A 165 -6.93 -4.76 8.04
C VAL A 165 -7.02 -3.86 6.80
N ALA A 166 -5.90 -3.44 6.23
CA ALA A 166 -5.90 -2.74 4.95
C ALA A 166 -6.45 -3.62 3.81
N GLY A 167 -6.05 -4.89 3.77
CA GLY A 167 -6.57 -5.87 2.83
C GLY A 167 -8.08 -6.09 2.97
N ALA A 168 -8.60 -6.16 4.20
CA ALA A 168 -10.03 -6.31 4.45
C ALA A 168 -10.86 -5.09 4.03
N GLY A 169 -10.30 -3.87 4.10
CA GLY A 169 -10.93 -2.67 3.55
C GLY A 169 -11.04 -2.71 2.02
N VAL A 170 -10.00 -3.23 1.35
CA VAL A 170 -9.96 -3.37 -0.11
C VAL A 170 -10.87 -4.50 -0.60
N THR A 171 -10.83 -5.68 0.04
CA THR A 171 -11.61 -6.85 -0.41
C THR A 171 -13.08 -6.83 0.03
N GLY A 172 -13.44 -6.08 1.07
CA GLY A 172 -14.84 -5.85 1.45
C GLY A 172 -15.63 -4.96 0.46
N SER A 173 -15.00 -4.55 -0.64
CA SER A 173 -15.58 -3.67 -1.67
C SER A 173 -15.64 -4.27 -3.08
N LEU A 174 -15.26 -5.55 -3.22
CA LEU A 174 -15.41 -6.35 -4.44
C LEU A 174 -16.70 -7.17 -4.39
#